data_AF-B2VZ18-F1
#
_entry.id   AF-B2VZ18-F1
#
_cell.length_a   1.000
_cell.length_b   1.000
_cell.length_c   1.000
_cell.angle_alpha   90.00
_cell.angle_beta   90.00
_cell.angle_gamma   90.00
#
_symmetry.space_group_name_H-M   'P 1'
#
loop_
_entity.id
_entity.type
_entity.pdbx_description
1 polymer ?
#
loop_
_entity_poly.entity_id
_entity_poly.type
_entity_poly.pdbx_seq_one_letter_code
_entity_poly.pdbx_strand_id
1 'polypeptide(L)'
;MSSTSDIPTPDNGFYVLVTGANSGLGLGIGTRLIDEFLQTRPQSESLVLIITTRDQRKGDATIAKLEQHLCKVVRGHEEKLPGIAQVLQNRVYFRQERLDLLSLVSVQKLSKKLRETTPKLDVVICNAGIGGWTGINWPSAVWTILTTWNRALTWPTFKISGKGWVTKPQIPEDKKVEDEPPLGEVFCANVFGHYLLGHYLAPLLARHAASEKTRGRLIWVSSLEAYDHVFDLDDMQGILSDMPYEVTKRITDVLAITSTLPSTSPEVNRYLDHSEDSAKTTKPRLYVTHPGICGTSIMALPVILEYCMLIAFYIARFLGSQWHTVTPEKGATAMVWLALADQTTLDNMEAKEGVGKWGSATDAWGRERVDRTEIAGWGWGGKLGEYKRKGRDPFAKDLTKESQEKFVDTGRKCWEEMEKLRIEWEGRLRRAGVAVEMDE
;
A
#
# COMPACT_ATOMS: atom_id res chain seq x y z
N MET A 1 21.10 -14.79 -11.85
CA MET A 1 20.45 -15.31 -10.63
C MET A 1 21.51 -15.19 -9.55
N SER A 2 21.29 -14.36 -8.53
CA SER A 2 22.17 -14.33 -7.35
C SER A 2 22.11 -15.72 -6.70
N SER A 3 23.26 -16.30 -6.38
CA SER A 3 23.32 -17.57 -5.65
C SER A 3 22.65 -17.38 -4.29
N THR A 4 21.98 -18.42 -3.80
CA THR A 4 21.29 -18.41 -2.49
C THR A 4 22.20 -18.03 -1.31
N SER A 5 23.53 -18.08 -1.49
CA SER A 5 24.55 -17.62 -0.54
C SER A 5 24.55 -16.11 -0.27
N ASP A 6 23.97 -15.29 -1.14
CA ASP A 6 24.12 -13.82 -1.08
C ASP A 6 22.87 -13.11 -0.55
N ILE A 7 21.87 -13.87 -0.08
CA ILE A 7 20.63 -13.30 0.46
C ILE A 7 20.84 -12.96 1.94
N PRO A 8 20.67 -11.70 2.35
CA PRO A 8 20.91 -11.30 3.74
C PRO A 8 19.85 -11.89 4.67
N THR A 9 20.30 -12.72 5.61
CA THR A 9 19.47 -13.30 6.67
C THR A 9 20.10 -13.06 8.05
N PRO A 10 20.14 -11.80 8.54
CA PRO A 10 20.67 -11.52 9.86
C PRO A 10 19.84 -12.21 10.95
N ASP A 11 20.49 -12.64 12.04
CA ASP A 11 19.88 -13.40 13.13
C ASP A 11 18.63 -12.72 13.72
N ASN A 12 18.68 -11.39 13.85
CA ASN A 12 17.58 -10.57 14.33
C ASN A 12 17.12 -9.58 13.24
N GLY A 13 16.69 -10.13 12.11
CA GLY A 13 16.22 -9.37 10.96
C GLY A 13 14.77 -8.90 11.08
N PHE A 14 14.55 -7.63 10.73
CA PHE A 14 13.27 -7.00 10.47
C PHE A 14 13.07 -6.87 8.96
N TYR A 15 12.20 -7.70 8.39
CA TYR A 15 12.05 -7.88 6.94
C TYR A 15 10.85 -7.08 6.43
N VAL A 16 11.13 -6.10 5.55
CA VAL A 16 10.09 -5.22 4.99
C VAL A 16 10.09 -5.33 3.47
N LEU A 17 8.95 -5.73 2.90
CA LEU A 17 8.72 -5.74 1.45
C LEU A 17 7.99 -4.47 1.01
N VAL A 18 8.55 -3.71 0.07
CA VAL A 18 7.92 -2.53 -0.53
C VAL A 18 7.66 -2.76 -2.02
N THR A 19 6.39 -2.70 -2.41
CA THR A 19 6.00 -2.85 -3.81
C THR A 19 6.21 -1.55 -4.59
N GLY A 20 6.78 -1.62 -5.80
CA GLY A 20 6.93 -0.45 -6.69
C GLY A 20 7.82 0.66 -6.11
N ALA A 21 9.04 0.30 -5.70
CA ALA A 21 9.93 1.19 -4.96
C ALA A 21 10.87 2.05 -5.83
N ASN A 22 10.76 1.99 -7.16
CA ASN A 22 11.77 2.57 -8.05
C ASN A 22 11.80 4.11 -8.11
N SER A 23 10.75 4.77 -7.64
CA SER A 23 10.58 6.22 -7.69
C SER A 23 9.42 6.67 -6.80
N GLY A 24 9.26 7.98 -6.65
CA GLY A 24 8.10 8.58 -5.99
C GLY A 24 7.91 8.03 -4.58
N LEU A 25 6.66 7.74 -4.22
CA LEU A 25 6.29 7.30 -2.87
C LEU A 25 7.01 6.03 -2.43
N GLY A 26 7.17 5.03 -3.30
CA GLY A 26 7.83 3.78 -2.94
C GLY A 26 9.30 3.96 -2.57
N LEU A 27 10.02 4.83 -3.28
CA LEU A 27 11.39 5.22 -2.91
C LEU A 27 11.39 6.01 -1.59
N GLY A 28 10.45 6.94 -1.42
CA GLY A 28 10.30 7.73 -0.18
C GLY A 28 9.99 6.86 1.05
N ILE A 29 9.24 5.77 0.88
CA ILE A 29 9.01 4.76 1.93
C ILE A 29 10.33 4.07 2.28
N GLY A 30 11.12 3.66 1.29
CA GLY A 30 12.42 3.03 1.51
C GLY A 30 13.41 3.95 2.25
N THR A 31 13.56 5.19 1.81
CA THR A 31 14.48 6.15 2.46
C THR A 31 14.03 6.49 3.89
N ARG A 32 12.73 6.69 4.11
CA ARG A 32 12.18 6.99 5.44
C ARG A 32 12.25 5.80 6.40
N LEU A 33 12.06 4.58 5.89
CA LEU A 33 12.27 3.36 6.69
C LEU A 33 13.70 3.29 7.20
N ILE A 34 14.71 3.62 6.38
CA ILE A 34 16.11 3.66 6.83
C ILE A 34 16.28 4.66 7.97
N ASP A 35 15.79 5.89 7.78
CA ASP A 35 15.92 6.97 8.76
C ASP A 35 15.30 6.59 10.11
N GLU A 36 14.03 6.20 10.10
CA GLU A 36 13.28 5.92 11.31
C GLU A 36 13.71 4.60 11.96
N PHE A 37 14.06 3.57 11.18
CA PHE A 37 14.57 2.30 11.73
C PHE A 37 15.87 2.52 12.51
N LEU A 38 16.85 3.21 11.90
CA LEU A 38 18.14 3.45 12.55
C LEU A 38 17.98 4.31 13.82
N GLN A 39 16.99 5.20 13.85
CA GLN A 39 16.70 6.05 14.99
C GLN A 39 15.92 5.35 16.11
N THR A 40 14.97 4.47 15.79
CA THR A 40 13.97 3.98 16.75
C THR A 40 14.16 2.52 17.15
N ARG A 41 14.72 1.67 16.29
CA ARG A 41 14.86 0.23 16.57
C ARG A 41 16.14 -0.10 17.34
N PRO A 42 16.11 -1.12 18.23
CA PRO A 42 17.28 -1.56 18.97
C PRO A 42 18.49 -1.85 18.08
N GLN A 43 19.69 -1.52 18.56
CA GLN A 43 20.94 -1.74 17.79
C GLN A 43 21.21 -3.21 17.45
N SER A 44 20.60 -4.14 18.18
CA SER A 44 20.64 -5.58 17.91
C SER A 44 19.76 -6.02 16.74
N GLU A 45 18.87 -5.17 16.22
CA GLU A 45 18.03 -5.45 15.07
C GLU A 45 18.67 -4.92 13.78
N SER A 46 18.48 -5.67 12.70
CA SER A 46 18.88 -5.28 11.34
C SER A 46 17.66 -5.20 10.41
N LEU A 47 17.58 -4.15 9.60
CA LEU A 47 16.57 -3.99 8.56
C LEU A 47 16.99 -4.76 7.31
N VAL A 48 16.12 -5.63 6.81
CA VAL A 48 16.22 -6.19 5.45
C VAL A 48 15.12 -5.55 4.61
N LEU A 49 15.51 -4.54 3.82
CA LEU A 49 14.60 -3.83 2.94
C LEU A 49 14.53 -4.52 1.58
N ILE A 50 13.43 -5.24 1.37
CA ILE A 50 13.13 -5.93 0.12
C ILE A 50 12.33 -4.98 -0.77
N ILE A 51 12.93 -4.52 -1.85
CA ILE A 51 12.25 -3.67 -2.83
C ILE A 51 11.83 -4.48 -4.04
N THR A 52 10.70 -4.11 -4.64
CA THR A 52 10.31 -4.67 -5.93
C THR A 52 10.25 -3.63 -7.03
N THR A 53 10.65 -4.05 -8.24
CA THR A 53 10.56 -3.27 -9.46
C THR A 53 10.17 -4.16 -10.64
N ARG A 54 9.72 -3.57 -11.76
CA ARG A 54 9.31 -4.33 -12.96
C ARG A 54 10.48 -4.93 -13.74
N ASP A 55 11.68 -4.37 -13.59
CA ASP A 55 12.88 -4.75 -14.33
C ASP A 55 14.16 -4.54 -13.51
N GLN A 56 15.17 -5.35 -13.82
CA GLN A 56 16.45 -5.41 -13.08
C GLN A 56 17.16 -4.05 -13.03
N ARG A 57 17.18 -3.31 -14.15
CA ARG A 57 17.88 -2.02 -14.24
C ARG A 57 17.28 -0.99 -13.29
N LYS A 58 15.94 -0.93 -13.18
CA LYS A 58 15.27 -0.09 -12.19
C LYS A 58 15.59 -0.54 -10.77
N GLY A 59 15.64 -1.85 -10.52
CA GLY A 59 16.06 -2.41 -9.25
C GLY A 59 17.45 -1.91 -8.84
N ASP A 60 18.46 -2.12 -9.69
CA ASP A 60 19.85 -1.71 -9.43
C ASP A 60 19.96 -0.21 -9.17
N ALA A 61 19.29 0.60 -9.98
CA ALA A 61 19.27 2.06 -9.80
C ALA A 61 18.57 2.50 -8.50
N THR A 62 17.63 1.70 -8.00
CA THR A 62 16.94 1.98 -6.73
C THR A 62 17.82 1.61 -5.54
N ILE A 63 18.49 0.45 -5.59
CA ILE A 63 19.46 0.03 -4.58
C ILE A 63 20.55 1.10 -4.43
N ALA A 64 21.14 1.55 -5.54
CA ALA A 64 22.18 2.59 -5.50
C ALA A 64 21.71 3.89 -4.83
N LYS A 65 20.44 4.30 -5.04
CA LYS A 65 19.86 5.48 -4.36
C LYS A 65 19.66 5.25 -2.86
N LEU A 66 19.21 4.05 -2.47
CA LEU A 66 19.01 3.69 -1.07
C LEU A 66 20.34 3.57 -0.33
N GLU A 67 21.38 3.00 -0.95
CA GLU A 67 22.74 2.96 -0.42
C GLU A 67 23.32 4.36 -0.26
N GLN A 68 23.16 5.22 -1.27
CA GLN A 68 23.59 6.63 -1.18
C GLN A 68 22.89 7.36 -0.03
N HIS A 69 21.58 7.12 0.14
CA HIS A 69 20.81 7.68 1.25
C HIS A 69 21.29 7.16 2.60
N LEU A 70 21.50 5.84 2.74
CA LEU A 70 22.05 5.23 3.95
C LEU A 70 23.41 5.85 4.31
N CYS A 71 24.33 5.98 3.36
CA CYS A 71 25.63 6.63 3.57
C CYS A 71 25.47 8.07 4.08
N LYS A 72 24.50 8.83 3.55
CA LYS A 72 24.22 10.20 3.99
C LYS A 72 23.70 10.23 5.43
N VAL A 73 22.78 9.33 5.78
CA VAL A 73 22.20 9.22 7.13
C VAL A 73 23.28 8.85 8.13
N VAL A 74 24.04 7.79 7.83
CA VAL A 74 25.15 7.30 8.67
C VAL A 74 26.18 8.40 8.91
N ARG A 75 26.60 9.14 7.87
CA ARG A 75 27.51 10.28 8.03
C ARG A 75 26.95 11.36 8.94
N GLY A 76 25.65 11.68 8.79
CA GLY A 76 24.99 12.65 9.67
C GLY A 76 24.90 12.21 11.14
N HIS A 77 24.88 10.90 11.41
CA HIS A 77 24.99 10.37 12.77
C HIS A 77 26.42 10.38 13.28
N GLU A 78 27.40 10.05 12.45
CA GLU A 78 28.83 10.08 12.78
C GLU A 78 29.30 11.48 13.20
N GLU A 79 28.82 12.53 12.53
CA GLU A 79 29.09 13.93 12.90
C GLU A 79 28.61 14.29 14.32
N LYS A 80 27.60 13.58 14.83
CA LYS A 80 27.03 13.81 16.18
C LYS A 80 27.63 12.88 17.23
N LEU A 81 27.96 11.65 16.85
CA LEU A 81 28.51 10.63 17.73
C LEU A 81 29.58 9.82 16.95
N PRO A 82 30.87 10.18 17.07
CA PRO A 82 31.95 9.49 16.39
C PRO A 82 32.02 7.99 16.74
N GLY A 83 32.27 7.14 15.75
CA GLY A 83 32.35 5.69 15.84
C GLY A 83 31.02 4.95 15.64
N ILE A 84 29.89 5.67 15.58
CA ILE A 84 28.56 5.05 15.41
C ILE A 84 28.36 4.51 13.98
N ALA A 85 29.09 5.04 13.00
CA ALA A 85 28.91 4.69 11.60
C ALA A 85 29.08 3.19 11.33
N GLN A 86 30.11 2.58 11.93
CA GLN A 86 30.38 1.15 11.76
C GLN A 86 29.25 0.27 12.30
N VAL A 87 28.55 0.73 13.34
CA VAL A 87 27.38 0.02 13.89
C VAL A 87 26.17 0.19 12.97
N LEU A 88 25.86 1.42 12.53
CA LEU A 88 24.65 1.69 11.75
C LEU A 88 24.71 1.14 10.33
N GLN A 89 25.87 1.17 9.68
CA GLN A 89 26.02 0.70 8.31
C GLN A 89 25.75 -0.81 8.18
N ASN A 90 26.14 -1.59 9.19
CA ASN A 90 25.96 -3.05 9.19
C ASN A 90 24.54 -3.50 9.64
N ARG A 91 23.63 -2.55 9.87
CA ARG A 91 22.25 -2.81 10.28
C ARG A 91 21.22 -2.72 9.16
N VAL A 92 21.62 -2.34 7.94
CA VAL A 92 20.68 -2.17 6.82
C VAL A 92 21.16 -2.99 5.63
N TYR A 93 20.33 -3.92 5.21
CA TYR A 93 20.56 -4.79 4.07
C TYR A 93 19.51 -4.51 3.01
N PHE A 94 19.93 -4.47 1.75
CA PHE A 94 19.02 -4.28 0.63
C PHE A 94 18.88 -5.57 -0.17
N ARG A 95 17.64 -5.89 -0.55
CA ARG A 95 17.33 -6.99 -1.44
C ARG A 95 16.41 -6.47 -2.54
N GLN A 96 16.77 -6.72 -3.78
CA GLN A 96 15.88 -6.39 -4.91
C GLN A 96 15.20 -7.63 -5.45
N GLU A 97 13.95 -7.45 -5.84
CA GLU A 97 13.14 -8.48 -6.44
C GLU A 97 12.34 -7.96 -7.64
N ARG A 98 12.01 -8.86 -8.57
CA ARG A 98 11.19 -8.51 -9.74
C ARG A 98 9.73 -8.82 -9.45
N LEU A 99 8.87 -7.83 -9.70
CA LEU A 99 7.42 -7.98 -9.56
C LEU A 99 6.71 -7.21 -10.65
N ASP A 100 5.88 -7.91 -11.42
CA ASP A 100 4.84 -7.30 -12.24
C ASP A 100 3.46 -7.71 -11.73
N LEU A 101 2.74 -6.77 -11.12
CA LEU A 101 1.42 -7.00 -10.56
C LEU A 101 0.33 -7.21 -11.63
N LEU A 102 0.64 -6.91 -12.89
CA LEU A 102 -0.23 -7.20 -14.04
C LEU A 102 -0.05 -8.64 -14.56
N SER A 103 0.85 -9.42 -13.95
CA SER A 103 1.08 -10.82 -14.27
C SER A 103 0.92 -11.68 -13.02
N LEU A 104 -0.16 -12.46 -12.94
CA LEU A 104 -0.43 -13.32 -11.78
C LEU A 104 0.68 -14.36 -11.58
N VAL A 105 1.27 -14.87 -12.67
CA VAL A 105 2.44 -15.76 -12.62
C VAL A 105 3.68 -15.05 -12.08
N SER A 106 3.89 -13.76 -12.40
CA SER A 106 4.99 -12.99 -11.79
C SER A 106 4.80 -12.86 -10.28
N VAL A 107 3.56 -12.67 -9.81
CA VAL A 107 3.24 -12.63 -8.38
C VAL A 107 3.57 -13.98 -7.73
N GLN A 108 3.11 -15.10 -8.30
CA GLN A 108 3.40 -16.43 -7.77
C GLN A 108 4.91 -16.74 -7.74
N LYS A 109 5.65 -16.40 -8.81
CA LYS A 109 7.12 -16.58 -8.85
C LYS A 109 7.84 -15.85 -7.73
N LEU A 110 7.47 -14.59 -7.48
CA LEU A 110 8.07 -13.83 -6.38
C LEU A 110 7.71 -14.44 -5.03
N SER A 111 6.43 -14.75 -4.81
CA SER A 111 5.99 -15.29 -3.52
C SER A 111 6.64 -16.63 -3.20
N LYS A 112 6.77 -17.55 -4.18
CA LYS A 112 7.50 -18.81 -4.00
C LYS A 112 8.95 -18.55 -3.61
N LYS A 113 9.65 -17.71 -4.36
CA LYS A 113 11.04 -17.35 -4.05
C LYS A 113 11.17 -16.78 -2.64
N LEU A 114 10.29 -15.87 -2.22
CA LEU A 114 10.33 -15.29 -0.88
C LEU A 114 10.05 -16.33 0.21
N ARG A 115 9.11 -17.27 -0.01
CA ARG A 115 8.82 -18.37 0.92
C ARG A 115 10.04 -19.28 1.15
N GLU A 116 10.81 -19.53 0.11
CA GLU A 116 12.00 -20.39 0.15
C GLU A 116 13.24 -19.71 0.75
N THR A 117 13.34 -18.38 0.62
CA THR A 117 14.60 -17.65 0.88
C THR A 117 14.52 -16.63 2.00
N THR A 118 13.36 -16.48 2.65
CA THR A 118 13.14 -15.47 3.70
C THR A 118 12.59 -16.15 4.94
N PRO A 119 13.19 -15.94 6.13
CA PRO A 119 12.76 -16.64 7.34
C PRO A 119 11.35 -16.24 7.77
N LYS A 120 11.02 -14.94 7.66
CA LYS A 120 9.71 -14.35 7.96
C LYS A 120 9.54 -13.05 7.17
N LEU A 121 8.35 -12.47 7.21
CA LEU A 121 8.13 -11.08 6.81
C LEU A 121 7.47 -10.34 7.97
N ASP A 122 8.05 -9.22 8.38
CA ASP A 122 7.43 -8.38 9.41
C ASP A 122 6.40 -7.44 8.80
N VAL A 123 6.68 -6.90 7.59
CA VAL A 123 5.82 -5.94 6.93
C VAL A 123 5.82 -6.12 5.41
N VAL A 124 4.65 -6.07 4.79
CA VAL A 124 4.46 -5.92 3.35
C VAL A 124 3.69 -4.62 3.09
N ILE A 125 4.27 -3.70 2.33
CA ILE A 125 3.66 -2.42 1.94
C ILE A 125 3.20 -2.50 0.48
N CYS A 126 1.89 -2.60 0.29
CA CYS A 126 1.20 -2.59 -1.01
C CYS A 126 1.08 -1.14 -1.52
N ASN A 127 2.19 -0.61 -2.01
CA ASN A 127 2.36 0.76 -2.52
C ASN A 127 2.19 0.87 -4.04
N ALA A 128 2.61 -0.14 -4.80
CA ALA A 128 2.58 -0.06 -6.26
C ALA A 128 1.15 0.22 -6.76
N GLY A 129 1.05 0.93 -7.88
CA GLY A 129 -0.23 1.18 -8.50
C GLY A 129 -0.13 2.10 -9.71
N ILE A 130 -1.20 2.15 -10.47
CA ILE A 130 -1.38 3.02 -11.63
C ILE A 130 -2.67 3.83 -11.48
N GLY A 131 -2.68 5.02 -12.06
CA GLY A 131 -3.86 5.88 -12.06
C GLY A 131 -4.88 5.56 -13.16
N GLY A 132 -4.47 4.94 -14.27
CA GLY A 132 -5.37 4.66 -15.40
C GLY A 132 -5.89 5.93 -16.09
N TRP A 133 -5.19 7.06 -15.97
CA TRP A 133 -5.60 8.33 -16.59
C TRP A 133 -5.07 8.48 -18.01
N THR A 134 -5.89 9.00 -18.90
CA THR A 134 -5.53 9.36 -20.28
C THR A 134 -5.24 10.84 -20.44
N GLY A 135 -5.62 11.68 -19.47
CA GLY A 135 -5.30 13.09 -19.49
C GLY A 135 -5.99 13.91 -18.40
N ILE A 136 -5.96 15.23 -18.60
CA ILE A 136 -6.60 16.23 -17.75
C ILE A 136 -7.59 17.01 -18.60
N ASN A 137 -8.81 17.22 -18.09
CA ASN A 137 -9.75 18.18 -18.64
C ASN A 137 -9.27 19.59 -18.26
N TRP A 138 -8.40 20.18 -19.10
CA TRP A 138 -7.75 21.46 -18.83
C TRP A 138 -8.73 22.63 -18.58
N PRO A 139 -9.80 22.82 -19.37
CA PRO A 139 -10.80 23.85 -19.05
C PRO A 139 -11.40 23.69 -17.65
N SER A 140 -11.77 22.46 -17.28
CA SER A 140 -12.29 22.15 -15.95
C SER A 140 -11.22 22.36 -14.86
N ALA A 141 -9.98 21.93 -15.11
CA ALA A 141 -8.87 22.11 -14.18
C ALA A 141 -8.60 23.59 -13.89
N VAL A 142 -8.44 24.41 -14.94
CA VAL A 142 -8.21 25.85 -14.80
C VAL A 142 -9.38 26.51 -14.07
N TRP A 143 -10.62 26.22 -14.48
CA TRP A 143 -11.81 26.79 -13.86
C TRP A 143 -11.92 26.43 -12.37
N THR A 144 -11.79 25.15 -12.03
CA THR A 144 -11.94 24.66 -10.65
C THR A 144 -10.79 25.11 -9.75
N ILE A 145 -9.56 25.19 -10.28
CA ILE A 145 -8.42 25.77 -9.56
C ILE A 145 -8.63 27.26 -9.29
N LEU A 146 -9.16 28.03 -10.24
CA LEU A 146 -9.39 29.47 -10.03
C LEU A 146 -10.58 29.78 -9.12
N THR A 147 -11.63 28.94 -9.14
CA THR A 147 -12.88 29.20 -8.41
C THR A 147 -12.98 28.47 -7.07
N THR A 148 -12.38 27.30 -6.95
CA THR A 148 -12.48 26.39 -5.79
C THR A 148 -11.13 25.75 -5.45
N TRP A 149 -10.08 26.56 -5.46
CA TRP A 149 -8.67 26.16 -5.40
C TRP A 149 -8.35 25.09 -4.32
N ASN A 150 -8.84 25.26 -3.09
CA ASN A 150 -8.58 24.33 -1.98
C ASN A 150 -9.16 22.93 -2.22
N ARG A 151 -10.34 22.86 -2.82
CA ARG A 151 -11.02 21.62 -3.19
C ARG A 151 -10.34 21.00 -4.40
N ALA A 152 -10.11 21.78 -5.45
CA ALA A 152 -9.50 21.32 -6.69
C ALA A 152 -8.12 20.68 -6.48
N LEU A 153 -7.32 21.18 -5.53
CA LEU A 153 -6.00 20.63 -5.22
C LEU A 153 -6.05 19.41 -4.28
N THR A 154 -7.14 19.22 -3.52
CA THR A 154 -7.25 18.11 -2.56
C THR A 154 -8.09 16.93 -3.09
N TRP A 155 -9.16 17.22 -3.83
CA TRP A 155 -10.11 16.29 -4.44
C TRP A 155 -10.36 16.71 -5.90
N PRO A 156 -9.41 16.46 -6.81
CA PRO A 156 -9.50 16.91 -8.20
C PRO A 156 -10.57 16.15 -8.99
N THR A 157 -11.47 16.88 -9.65
CA THR A 157 -12.56 16.30 -10.48
C THR A 157 -12.30 16.40 -11.99
N PHE A 158 -11.10 16.81 -12.39
CA PHE A 158 -10.73 17.10 -13.78
C PHE A 158 -9.82 16.03 -14.41
N LYS A 159 -9.61 14.90 -13.74
CA LYS A 159 -8.83 13.77 -14.29
C LYS A 159 -9.71 13.03 -15.30
N ILE A 160 -9.13 12.65 -16.43
CA ILE A 160 -9.81 11.83 -17.45
C ILE A 160 -9.24 10.42 -17.36
N SER A 161 -10.09 9.45 -17.07
CA SER A 161 -9.70 8.04 -16.97
C SER A 161 -9.90 7.28 -18.27
N GLY A 162 -9.09 6.25 -18.50
CA GLY A 162 -9.36 5.23 -19.50
C GLY A 162 -10.50 4.32 -19.05
N LYS A 163 -11.37 3.93 -19.98
CA LYS A 163 -12.45 2.95 -19.76
C LYS A 163 -12.13 1.65 -20.50
N GLY A 164 -12.55 0.52 -19.96
CA GLY A 164 -12.41 -0.79 -20.59
C GLY A 164 -10.98 -1.34 -20.63
N TRP A 165 -10.06 -0.78 -19.82
CA TRP A 165 -8.66 -1.20 -19.82
C TRP A 165 -8.51 -2.53 -19.10
N VAL A 166 -7.96 -3.51 -19.82
CA VAL A 166 -7.74 -4.88 -19.32
C VAL A 166 -6.27 -5.23 -19.40
N THR A 167 -5.82 -6.16 -18.55
CA THR A 167 -4.47 -6.70 -18.61
C THR A 167 -4.24 -7.41 -19.94
N LYS A 168 -2.97 -7.63 -20.27
CA LYS A 168 -2.62 -8.67 -21.25
C LYS A 168 -3.13 -10.03 -20.76
N PRO A 169 -3.30 -11.01 -21.67
CA PRO A 169 -3.60 -12.38 -21.26
C PRO A 169 -2.61 -12.88 -20.21
N GLN A 170 -3.15 -13.48 -19.15
CA GLN A 170 -2.40 -14.11 -18.06
C GLN A 170 -1.89 -15.49 -18.47
N ILE A 171 -2.55 -16.12 -19.45
CA ILE A 171 -2.18 -17.41 -20.02
C ILE A 171 -1.57 -17.17 -21.41
N PRO A 172 -0.36 -17.71 -21.71
CA PRO A 172 0.25 -17.63 -23.04
C PRO A 172 -0.64 -18.24 -24.14
N GLU A 173 -0.62 -17.65 -25.35
CA GLU A 173 -1.47 -18.09 -26.48
C GLU A 173 -1.24 -19.55 -26.90
N ASP A 174 -0.05 -20.10 -26.68
CA ASP A 174 0.29 -21.50 -26.97
C ASP A 174 -0.33 -22.49 -25.98
N LYS A 175 -0.85 -22.01 -24.84
CA LYS A 175 -1.55 -22.79 -23.83
C LYS A 175 -3.06 -22.64 -24.04
N LYS A 176 -3.65 -23.58 -24.78
CA LYS A 176 -5.11 -23.62 -25.04
C LYS A 176 -5.90 -23.69 -23.72
N VAL A 177 -6.53 -22.59 -23.35
CA VAL A 177 -7.62 -22.54 -22.36
C VAL A 177 -8.78 -21.82 -23.01
N GLU A 178 -9.98 -22.40 -22.91
CA GLU A 178 -11.19 -21.74 -23.38
C GLU A 178 -11.44 -20.46 -22.58
N ASP A 179 -11.67 -19.36 -23.31
CA ASP A 179 -12.21 -18.08 -22.85
C ASP A 179 -11.57 -17.55 -21.54
N GLU A 180 -10.37 -16.96 -21.67
CA GLU A 180 -9.76 -16.18 -20.58
C GLU A 180 -10.58 -14.90 -20.37
N PRO A 181 -11.23 -14.72 -19.20
CA PRO A 181 -12.07 -13.56 -18.96
C PRO A 181 -11.22 -12.30 -18.86
N PRO A 182 -11.77 -11.13 -19.22
CA PRO A 182 -11.07 -9.87 -19.05
C PRO A 182 -10.74 -9.65 -17.57
N LEU A 183 -9.51 -9.19 -17.31
CA LEU A 183 -9.06 -8.76 -16.00
C LEU A 183 -8.73 -7.27 -16.06
N GLY A 184 -9.40 -6.44 -15.27
CA GLY A 184 -9.23 -4.98 -15.29
C GLY A 184 -7.80 -4.58 -14.97
N GLU A 185 -7.19 -3.72 -15.79
CA GLU A 185 -5.77 -3.38 -15.68
C GLU A 185 -5.46 -2.62 -14.39
N VAL A 186 -6.22 -1.56 -14.11
CA VAL A 186 -6.06 -0.72 -12.91
C VAL A 186 -6.37 -1.53 -11.66
N PHE A 187 -7.42 -2.35 -11.71
CA PHE A 187 -7.78 -3.27 -10.63
C PHE A 187 -6.71 -4.31 -10.35
N CYS A 188 -6.13 -4.93 -11.38
CA CYS A 188 -5.06 -5.90 -11.20
C CYS A 188 -3.81 -5.26 -10.60
N ALA A 189 -3.38 -4.11 -11.10
CA ALA A 189 -2.21 -3.41 -10.59
C ALA A 189 -2.38 -2.92 -9.14
N ASN A 190 -3.56 -2.38 -8.80
CA ASN A 190 -3.78 -1.71 -7.52
C ASN A 190 -4.30 -2.63 -6.43
N VAL A 191 -5.09 -3.66 -6.78
CA VAL A 191 -5.79 -4.54 -5.81
C VAL A 191 -5.44 -5.99 -6.04
N PHE A 192 -5.85 -6.60 -7.16
CA PHE A 192 -5.85 -8.07 -7.26
C PHE A 192 -4.45 -8.70 -7.26
N GLY A 193 -3.47 -8.08 -7.93
CA GLY A 193 -2.08 -8.53 -7.86
C GLY A 193 -1.52 -8.46 -6.44
N HIS A 194 -1.85 -7.41 -5.68
CA HIS A 194 -1.47 -7.29 -4.26
C HIS A 194 -2.25 -8.25 -3.37
N TYR A 195 -3.50 -8.55 -3.71
CA TYR A 195 -4.33 -9.52 -2.99
C TYR A 195 -3.68 -10.90 -3.10
N LEU A 196 -3.36 -11.37 -4.31
CA LEU A 196 -2.62 -12.62 -4.48
C LEU A 196 -1.26 -12.60 -3.79
N LEU A 197 -0.51 -11.51 -3.90
CA LEU A 197 0.78 -11.36 -3.22
C LEU A 197 0.61 -11.52 -1.70
N GLY A 198 -0.37 -10.83 -1.11
CA GLY A 198 -0.64 -10.89 0.32
C GLY A 198 -1.10 -12.27 0.78
N HIS A 199 -1.96 -12.96 0.00
CA HIS A 199 -2.35 -14.34 0.25
C HIS A 199 -1.13 -15.28 0.28
N TYR A 200 -0.31 -15.26 -0.77
CA TYR A 200 0.85 -16.17 -0.85
C TYR A 200 1.96 -15.85 0.15
N LEU A 201 2.04 -14.61 0.64
CA LEU A 201 3.01 -14.19 1.66
C LEU A 201 2.45 -14.26 3.08
N ALA A 202 1.15 -14.54 3.27
CA ALA A 202 0.54 -14.62 4.59
C ALA A 202 1.23 -15.64 5.51
N PRO A 203 1.66 -16.83 5.04
CA PRO A 203 2.43 -17.75 5.88
C PRO A 203 3.77 -17.19 6.36
N LEU A 204 4.41 -16.27 5.62
CA LEU A 204 5.63 -15.60 6.09
C LEU A 204 5.31 -14.49 7.10
N LEU A 205 4.22 -13.76 6.89
CA LEU A 205 3.71 -12.74 7.81
C LEU A 205 3.21 -13.36 9.12
N ALA A 206 2.84 -14.64 9.12
CA ALA A 206 2.36 -15.33 10.30
C ALA A 206 3.50 -15.79 11.22
N ARG A 207 4.77 -15.82 10.76
CA ARG A 207 5.94 -16.35 11.49
C ARG A 207 6.45 -15.39 12.57
N HIS A 208 5.60 -15.15 13.55
CA HIS A 208 5.89 -14.40 14.77
C HIS A 208 5.36 -15.19 15.96
N ALA A 209 6.22 -15.49 16.92
CA ALA A 209 5.79 -16.13 18.15
C ALA A 209 4.94 -15.17 18.99
N ALA A 210 3.91 -15.69 19.67
CA ALA A 210 3.06 -14.88 20.55
C ALA A 210 3.87 -14.12 21.63
N SER A 211 5.03 -14.66 22.04
CA SER A 211 5.96 -14.02 22.99
C SER A 211 6.61 -12.75 22.46
N GLU A 212 6.72 -12.58 21.14
CA GLU A 212 7.30 -11.37 20.52
C GLU A 212 6.41 -10.13 20.71
N LYS A 213 5.13 -10.32 21.10
CA LYS A 213 4.13 -9.24 21.23
C LYS A 213 4.05 -8.35 19.97
N THR A 214 4.28 -8.96 18.81
CA THR A 214 4.18 -8.37 17.48
C THR A 214 3.41 -9.31 16.56
N ARG A 215 3.11 -8.85 15.36
CA ARG A 215 2.48 -9.64 14.29
C ARG A 215 2.89 -9.08 12.94
N GLY A 216 2.88 -9.91 11.90
CA GLY A 216 3.12 -9.46 10.54
C GLY A 216 2.04 -8.49 10.06
N ARG A 217 2.44 -7.50 9.27
CA ARG A 217 1.56 -6.41 8.81
C ARG A 217 1.47 -6.36 7.29
N LEU A 218 0.25 -6.37 6.77
CA LEU A 218 -0.04 -6.07 5.37
C LEU A 218 -0.62 -4.65 5.29
N ILE A 219 0.20 -3.69 4.87
CA ILE A 219 -0.13 -2.26 4.83
C ILE A 219 -0.52 -1.88 3.41
N TRP A 220 -1.80 -1.56 3.21
CA TRP A 220 -2.34 -1.11 1.94
C TRP A 220 -2.23 0.40 1.77
N VAL A 221 -1.72 0.85 0.62
CA VAL A 221 -1.67 2.28 0.27
C VAL A 221 -2.88 2.67 -0.57
N SER A 222 -3.84 3.30 0.09
CA SER A 222 -5.05 3.84 -0.49
C SER A 222 -4.89 5.35 -0.85
N SER A 223 -6.00 6.05 -1.09
CA SER A 223 -6.07 7.48 -1.46
C SER A 223 -7.15 8.21 -0.67
N LEU A 224 -7.09 9.55 -0.62
CA LEU A 224 -8.23 10.38 -0.19
C LEU A 224 -9.46 10.19 -1.08
N GLU A 225 -9.26 9.70 -2.30
CA GLU A 225 -10.27 9.60 -3.35
C GLU A 225 -10.99 8.23 -3.35
N ALA A 226 -11.02 7.54 -2.21
CA ALA A 226 -11.70 6.26 -2.02
C ALA A 226 -13.21 6.45 -1.78
N TYR A 227 -13.90 7.03 -2.75
CA TYR A 227 -15.30 7.46 -2.60
C TYR A 227 -16.28 6.29 -2.55
N ASP A 228 -17.44 6.46 -1.88
CA ASP A 228 -18.51 5.44 -1.88
C ASP A 228 -19.26 5.37 -3.21
N HIS A 229 -19.51 6.52 -3.85
CA HIS A 229 -20.39 6.61 -5.03
C HIS A 229 -19.82 6.02 -6.31
N VAL A 230 -18.52 5.71 -6.34
CA VAL A 230 -17.85 5.14 -7.52
C VAL A 230 -17.94 3.62 -7.54
N PHE A 231 -18.27 3.01 -6.40
CA PHE A 231 -18.17 1.57 -6.24
C PHE A 231 -19.46 0.87 -6.64
N ASP A 232 -19.32 -0.03 -7.60
CA ASP A 232 -20.37 -0.93 -8.08
C ASP A 232 -19.89 -2.37 -7.86
N LEU A 233 -20.73 -3.19 -7.24
CA LEU A 233 -20.42 -4.60 -7.00
C LEU A 233 -20.47 -5.42 -8.30
N ASP A 234 -21.32 -5.02 -9.26
CA ASP A 234 -21.45 -5.73 -10.53
C ASP A 234 -20.27 -5.43 -11.49
N ASP A 235 -19.56 -4.31 -11.25
CA ASP A 235 -18.29 -3.96 -11.89
C ASP A 235 -17.18 -3.75 -10.85
N MET A 236 -16.97 -4.74 -9.98
CA MET A 236 -15.96 -4.67 -8.92
C MET A 236 -14.54 -4.41 -9.46
N GLN A 237 -14.26 -4.79 -10.71
CA GLN A 237 -12.98 -4.53 -11.36
C GLN A 237 -12.86 -3.10 -11.90
N GLY A 238 -13.94 -2.32 -11.92
CA GLY A 238 -13.99 -0.96 -12.45
C GLY A 238 -13.68 -0.88 -13.95
N ILE A 239 -14.00 -1.93 -14.72
CA ILE A 239 -13.71 -1.98 -16.16
C ILE A 239 -14.59 -0.98 -16.91
N LEU A 240 -15.85 -0.84 -16.52
CA LEU A 240 -16.83 0.05 -17.15
C LEU A 240 -16.86 1.45 -16.51
N SER A 241 -16.28 1.59 -15.31
CA SER A 241 -16.17 2.84 -14.57
C SER A 241 -15.40 3.95 -15.32
N ASP A 242 -15.81 5.21 -15.14
CA ASP A 242 -15.01 6.40 -15.47
C ASP A 242 -14.00 6.78 -14.38
N MET A 243 -14.00 6.07 -13.27
CA MET A 243 -13.15 6.32 -12.11
C MET A 243 -12.50 5.02 -11.59
N PRO A 244 -11.84 4.22 -12.46
CA PRO A 244 -11.28 2.92 -12.08
C PRO A 244 -10.25 3.04 -10.94
N TYR A 245 -9.47 4.12 -10.89
CA TYR A 245 -8.54 4.35 -9.79
C TYR A 245 -9.27 4.47 -8.45
N GLU A 246 -10.28 5.32 -8.36
CA GLU A 246 -11.07 5.56 -7.16
C GLU A 246 -11.81 4.28 -6.73
N VAL A 247 -12.34 3.50 -7.67
CA VAL A 247 -12.89 2.15 -7.41
C VAL A 247 -11.88 1.28 -6.68
N THR A 248 -10.65 1.19 -7.18
CA THR A 248 -9.60 0.36 -6.54
C THR A 248 -9.25 0.83 -5.13
N LYS A 249 -9.25 2.14 -4.90
CA LYS A 249 -8.97 2.72 -3.58
C LYS A 249 -10.13 2.51 -2.62
N ARG A 250 -11.37 2.52 -3.11
CA ARG A 250 -12.57 2.15 -2.34
C ARG A 250 -12.53 0.68 -1.92
N ILE A 251 -12.22 -0.24 -2.82
CA ILE A 251 -12.07 -1.67 -2.49
C ILE A 251 -10.97 -1.88 -1.45
N THR A 252 -9.83 -1.19 -1.61
CA THR A 252 -8.72 -1.24 -0.65
C THR A 252 -9.18 -0.85 0.76
N ASP A 253 -9.90 0.27 0.89
CA ASP A 253 -10.45 0.72 2.17
C ASP A 253 -11.43 -0.31 2.75
N VAL A 254 -12.36 -0.80 1.94
CA VAL A 254 -13.37 -1.78 2.35
C VAL A 254 -12.71 -3.07 2.85
N LEU A 255 -11.81 -3.68 2.10
CA LEU A 255 -11.16 -4.94 2.47
C LEU A 255 -10.34 -4.80 3.75
N ALA A 256 -9.48 -3.77 3.84
CA ALA A 256 -8.60 -3.59 4.98
C ALA A 256 -9.37 -3.30 6.29
N ILE A 257 -10.38 -2.44 6.24
CA ILE A 257 -11.20 -2.12 7.42
C ILE A 257 -12.03 -3.31 7.85
N THR A 258 -12.70 -3.95 6.90
CA THR A 258 -13.63 -5.04 7.22
C THR A 258 -12.90 -6.33 7.59
N SER A 259 -11.57 -6.43 7.38
CA SER A 259 -10.77 -7.60 7.77
C SER A 259 -10.79 -7.95 9.27
N THR A 260 -11.22 -7.03 10.14
CA THR A 260 -11.38 -7.27 11.59
C THR A 260 -12.75 -7.74 12.00
N LEU A 261 -13.73 -7.67 11.10
CA LEU A 261 -15.11 -7.88 11.46
C LEU A 261 -15.41 -9.39 11.56
N PRO A 262 -16.27 -9.81 12.51
CA PRO A 262 -16.71 -11.19 12.58
C PRO A 262 -17.36 -11.68 11.28
N SER A 263 -18.09 -10.80 10.59
CA SER A 263 -18.87 -11.10 9.37
C SER A 263 -18.04 -11.44 8.14
N THR A 264 -16.74 -11.15 8.14
CA THR A 264 -15.79 -11.42 7.04
C THR A 264 -14.69 -12.37 7.48
N SER A 265 -14.71 -12.82 8.74
CA SER A 265 -13.67 -13.65 9.32
C SER A 265 -13.45 -14.98 8.58
N PRO A 266 -14.47 -15.67 8.01
CA PRO A 266 -14.23 -16.89 7.23
C PRO A 266 -13.37 -16.64 5.99
N GLU A 267 -13.70 -15.62 5.20
CA GLU A 267 -12.99 -15.25 3.98
C GLU A 267 -11.59 -14.72 4.30
N VAL A 268 -11.46 -13.92 5.35
CA VAL A 268 -10.16 -13.41 5.81
C VAL A 268 -9.25 -14.53 6.30
N ASN A 269 -9.79 -15.51 7.04
CA ASN A 269 -9.01 -16.67 7.49
C ASN A 269 -8.54 -17.51 6.30
N ARG A 270 -9.39 -17.68 5.29
CA ARG A 270 -9.02 -18.37 4.04
C ARG A 270 -7.96 -17.61 3.25
N TYR A 271 -8.09 -16.30 3.17
CA TYR A 271 -7.12 -15.42 2.53
C TYR A 271 -5.76 -15.41 3.24
N LEU A 272 -5.73 -15.42 4.57
CA LEU A 272 -4.48 -15.44 5.35
C LEU A 272 -3.90 -16.84 5.54
N ASP A 273 -4.66 -17.89 5.19
CA ASP A 273 -4.35 -19.29 5.50
C ASP A 273 -3.99 -19.48 6.99
N HIS A 274 -4.74 -18.78 7.86
CA HIS A 274 -4.46 -18.73 9.29
C HIS A 274 -5.75 -18.57 10.09
N SER A 275 -6.22 -19.67 10.67
CA SER A 275 -7.44 -19.70 11.49
C SER A 275 -7.17 -19.44 12.96
N GLU A 276 -6.04 -19.90 13.51
CA GLU A 276 -5.73 -19.83 14.94
C GLU A 276 -4.24 -19.55 15.19
N ASP A 277 -3.96 -18.78 16.23
CA ASP A 277 -2.59 -18.51 16.68
C ASP A 277 -1.97 -19.75 17.34
N SER A 278 -0.66 -19.89 17.18
CA SER A 278 0.13 -20.94 17.83
C SER A 278 1.25 -20.33 18.65
N ALA A 279 2.02 -21.17 19.35
CA ALA A 279 3.22 -20.71 20.03
C ALA A 279 4.24 -20.03 19.09
N LYS A 280 4.22 -20.37 17.79
CA LYS A 280 5.19 -19.92 16.78
C LYS A 280 4.60 -18.97 15.74
N THR A 281 3.28 -18.87 15.65
CA THR A 281 2.61 -18.12 14.60
C THR A 281 1.48 -17.26 15.15
N THR A 282 1.32 -16.07 14.59
CA THR A 282 0.23 -15.14 14.94
C THR A 282 -0.44 -14.63 13.69
N LYS A 283 -1.75 -14.37 13.77
CA LYS A 283 -2.54 -13.93 12.62
C LYS A 283 -2.04 -12.58 12.10
N PRO A 284 -1.67 -12.49 10.80
CA PRO A 284 -1.29 -11.22 10.19
C PRO A 284 -2.42 -10.18 10.28
N ARG A 285 -2.04 -8.90 10.31
CA ARG A 285 -2.98 -7.78 10.39
C ARG A 285 -2.94 -6.91 9.14
N LEU A 286 -4.10 -6.61 8.60
CA LEU A 286 -4.27 -5.66 7.50
C LEU A 286 -4.48 -4.25 8.04
N TYR A 287 -3.73 -3.30 7.50
CA TYR A 287 -3.93 -1.87 7.76
C TYR A 287 -4.07 -1.11 6.45
N VAL A 288 -4.69 0.07 6.50
CA VAL A 288 -4.83 0.96 5.35
C VAL A 288 -4.29 2.34 5.64
N THR A 289 -3.56 2.87 4.68
CA THR A 289 -2.89 4.16 4.71
C THR A 289 -3.25 5.03 3.51
N HIS A 290 -2.86 6.29 3.51
CA HIS A 290 -2.71 7.08 2.28
C HIS A 290 -1.60 8.13 2.44
N PRO A 291 -0.95 8.56 1.35
CA PRO A 291 0.23 9.43 1.42
C PRO A 291 -0.09 10.92 1.59
N GLY A 292 -1.37 11.26 1.75
CA GLY A 292 -1.85 12.58 1.40
C GLY A 292 -1.62 12.87 -0.08
N ILE A 293 -1.08 14.04 -0.38
CA ILE A 293 -0.82 14.55 -1.73
C ILE A 293 0.66 14.93 -1.79
N CYS A 294 1.43 14.12 -2.51
CA CYS A 294 2.84 14.35 -2.79
C CYS A 294 3.10 14.36 -4.30
N GLY A 295 4.10 15.14 -4.71
CA GLY A 295 4.55 15.19 -6.10
C GLY A 295 5.21 13.87 -6.48
N THR A 296 4.51 13.10 -7.31
CA THR A 296 5.02 11.86 -7.90
C THR A 296 4.69 11.84 -9.38
N SER A 297 5.42 11.04 -10.16
CA SER A 297 5.18 10.88 -11.60
C SER A 297 4.04 9.90 -11.91
N ILE A 298 3.06 9.74 -11.01
CA ILE A 298 1.90 8.85 -11.22
C ILE A 298 1.02 9.34 -12.39
N MET A 299 1.02 10.65 -12.62
CA MET A 299 0.52 11.30 -13.84
C MET A 299 1.68 12.04 -14.47
N ALA A 300 2.08 11.65 -15.67
CA ALA A 300 3.19 12.29 -16.37
C ALA A 300 2.76 13.69 -16.85
N LEU A 301 3.49 14.72 -16.43
CA LEU A 301 3.27 16.10 -16.84
C LEU A 301 4.54 16.65 -17.49
N PRO A 302 4.43 17.60 -18.43
CA PRO A 302 5.57 18.41 -18.85
C PRO A 302 6.23 19.07 -17.63
N VAL A 303 7.56 19.14 -17.61
CA VAL A 303 8.36 19.61 -16.47
C VAL A 303 7.88 20.96 -15.89
N ILE A 304 7.47 21.89 -16.76
CA ILE A 304 6.93 23.20 -16.33
C ILE A 304 5.66 23.01 -15.50
N LEU A 305 4.76 22.12 -15.93
CA LEU A 305 3.52 21.83 -15.22
C LEU A 305 3.77 21.05 -13.93
N GLU A 306 4.81 20.21 -13.87
CA GLU A 306 5.25 19.59 -12.61
C GLU A 306 5.67 20.64 -11.58
N TYR A 307 6.45 21.65 -11.98
CA TYR A 307 6.82 22.76 -11.08
C TYR A 307 5.58 23.57 -10.65
N CYS A 308 4.68 23.89 -11.58
CA CYS A 308 3.42 24.58 -11.25
C CYS A 308 2.58 23.77 -10.25
N MET A 309 2.47 22.46 -10.44
CA MET A 309 1.76 21.55 -9.53
C MET A 309 2.41 21.55 -8.14
N LEU A 310 3.73 21.44 -8.06
CA LEU A 310 4.44 21.48 -6.77
C LEU A 310 4.25 22.82 -6.05
N ILE A 311 4.32 23.94 -6.77
CA ILE A 311 4.03 25.28 -6.21
C ILE A 311 2.60 25.33 -5.67
N ALA A 312 1.62 24.82 -6.42
CA ALA A 312 0.23 24.76 -5.98
C ALA A 312 0.08 23.91 -4.71
N PHE A 313 0.77 22.77 -4.61
CA PHE A 313 0.77 21.94 -3.41
C PHE A 313 1.39 22.65 -2.20
N TYR A 314 2.50 23.38 -2.38
CA TYR A 314 3.10 24.19 -1.30
C TYR A 314 2.15 25.30 -0.84
N ILE A 315 1.46 25.96 -1.77
CA ILE A 315 0.44 26.98 -1.45
C ILE A 315 -0.72 26.35 -0.67
N ALA A 316 -1.25 25.21 -1.12
CA ALA A 316 -2.32 24.50 -0.42
C ALA A 316 -1.94 24.07 0.99
N ARG A 317 -0.72 23.57 1.17
CA ARG A 317 -0.19 23.27 2.49
C ARG A 317 -0.13 24.52 3.37
N PHE A 318 0.48 25.60 2.87
CA PHE A 318 0.64 26.86 3.62
C PHE A 318 -0.71 27.44 4.06
N LEU A 319 -1.71 27.35 3.19
CA LEU A 319 -3.10 27.77 3.45
C LEU A 319 -3.90 26.76 4.29
N GLY A 320 -3.23 25.77 4.88
CA GLY A 320 -3.76 24.94 5.96
C GLY A 320 -4.27 23.57 5.54
N SER A 321 -4.12 23.15 4.27
CA SER A 321 -4.44 21.79 3.85
C SER A 321 -3.43 20.81 4.46
N GLN A 322 -3.91 19.97 5.36
CA GLN A 322 -3.03 19.05 6.07
C GLN A 322 -2.57 17.87 5.22
N TRP A 323 -3.30 17.55 4.15
CA TRP A 323 -2.97 16.38 3.34
C TRP A 323 -1.87 16.65 2.32
N HIS A 324 -1.47 17.89 2.10
CA HIS A 324 -0.42 18.24 1.16
C HIS A 324 0.97 18.00 1.77
N THR A 325 1.42 16.75 1.75
CA THR A 325 2.78 16.37 2.19
C THR A 325 3.86 16.89 1.24
N VAL A 326 3.50 17.11 -0.03
CA VAL A 326 4.28 17.67 -1.14
C VAL A 326 5.44 16.78 -1.58
N THR A 327 6.25 16.24 -0.66
CA THR A 327 7.37 15.36 -1.00
C THR A 327 7.03 13.89 -0.73
N PRO A 328 7.56 12.95 -1.53
CA PRO A 328 7.34 11.52 -1.31
C PRO A 328 7.76 11.02 0.08
N GLU A 329 8.85 11.55 0.64
CA GLU A 329 9.35 11.18 1.98
C GLU A 329 8.36 11.58 3.08
N LYS A 330 7.70 12.74 2.96
CA LYS A 330 6.62 13.13 3.86
C LYS A 330 5.35 12.34 3.59
N GLY A 331 5.10 11.99 2.32
CA GLY A 331 4.02 11.08 1.94
C GLY A 331 4.15 9.70 2.56
N ALA A 332 5.36 9.23 2.87
CA ALA A 332 5.61 7.92 3.47
C ALA A 332 5.33 7.82 4.98
N THR A 333 5.05 8.94 5.67
CA THR A 333 4.93 9.02 7.14
C THR A 333 4.04 7.95 7.75
N ALA A 334 2.79 7.82 7.29
CA ALA A 334 1.83 6.84 7.84
C ALA A 334 2.24 5.38 7.56
N MET A 335 2.82 5.11 6.41
CA MET A 335 3.27 3.76 6.03
C MET A 335 4.43 3.30 6.92
N VAL A 336 5.43 4.17 7.09
CA VAL A 336 6.61 3.86 7.91
C VAL A 336 6.25 3.79 9.39
N TRP A 337 5.39 4.70 9.86
CA TRP A 337 4.90 4.64 11.24
C TRP A 337 4.16 3.34 11.52
N LEU A 338 3.23 2.92 10.65
CA LEU A 338 2.55 1.62 10.81
C LEU A 338 3.49 0.43 10.66
N ALA A 339 4.58 0.55 9.90
CA ALA A 339 5.58 -0.51 9.80
C ALA A 339 6.37 -0.65 11.11
N LEU A 340 6.74 0.45 11.76
CA LEU A 340 7.68 0.46 12.88
C LEU A 340 7.03 0.55 14.27
N ALA A 341 5.81 1.06 14.39
CA ALA A 341 5.15 1.27 15.69
C ALA A 341 4.97 -0.05 16.46
N ASP A 342 5.04 0.02 17.79
CA ASP A 342 4.75 -1.13 18.64
C ASP A 342 3.32 -1.62 18.47
N GLN A 343 3.12 -2.93 18.47
CA GLN A 343 1.79 -3.52 18.27
C GLN A 343 0.80 -3.07 19.35
N THR A 344 1.24 -2.98 20.61
CA THR A 344 0.42 -2.51 21.73
C THR A 344 -0.05 -1.06 21.54
N THR A 345 0.77 -0.21 20.93
CA THR A 345 0.38 1.18 20.62
C THR A 345 -0.75 1.19 19.61
N LEU A 346 -0.64 0.42 18.53
CA LEU A 346 -1.67 0.31 17.50
C LEU A 346 -2.97 -0.28 18.06
N ASP A 347 -2.86 -1.38 18.83
CA ASP A 347 -4.01 -2.06 19.43
C ASP A 347 -4.76 -1.14 20.40
N ASN A 348 -4.04 -0.38 21.24
CA ASN A 348 -4.64 0.60 22.15
C ASN A 348 -5.35 1.73 21.41
N MET A 349 -4.76 2.23 20.32
CA MET A 349 -5.39 3.25 19.48
C MET A 349 -6.66 2.71 18.81
N GLU A 350 -6.63 1.49 18.25
CA GLU A 350 -7.82 0.89 17.63
C GLU A 350 -8.90 0.51 18.66
N ALA A 351 -8.54 0.09 19.87
CA ALA A 351 -9.51 -0.13 20.95
C ALA A 351 -10.23 1.17 21.33
N LYS A 352 -9.47 2.26 21.49
CA LYS A 352 -10.01 3.57 21.90
C LYS A 352 -10.78 4.26 20.79
N GLU A 353 -10.24 4.30 19.58
CA GLU A 353 -10.76 5.11 18.47
C GLU A 353 -11.48 4.28 17.41
N GLY A 354 -11.36 2.95 17.44
CA GLY A 354 -11.90 2.05 16.43
C GLY A 354 -10.91 1.71 15.32
N VAL A 355 -11.27 0.83 14.39
CA VAL A 355 -10.42 0.48 13.23
C VAL A 355 -10.61 1.53 12.14
N GLY A 356 -9.53 2.01 11.54
CA GLY A 356 -9.63 3.14 10.62
C GLY A 356 -8.39 3.35 9.76
N LYS A 357 -8.46 4.36 8.91
CA LYS A 357 -7.43 4.70 7.93
C LYS A 357 -6.45 5.73 8.46
N TRP A 358 -5.18 5.52 8.17
CA TRP A 358 -4.07 6.34 8.63
C TRP A 358 -3.51 7.19 7.49
N GLY A 359 -3.43 8.51 7.67
CA GLY A 359 -2.97 9.45 6.67
C GLY A 359 -1.65 10.09 7.01
N SER A 360 -0.76 10.22 6.02
CA SER A 360 0.38 11.13 6.13
C SER A 360 -0.13 12.57 6.02
N ALA A 361 0.07 13.34 7.08
CA ALA A 361 -0.39 14.72 7.17
C ALA A 361 0.77 15.65 7.52
N THR A 362 0.64 16.92 7.16
CA THR A 362 1.56 18.00 7.53
C THR A 362 0.81 19.18 8.14
N ASP A 363 1.52 20.00 8.91
CA ASP A 363 1.06 21.36 9.19
C ASP A 363 1.43 22.33 8.05
N ALA A 364 1.10 23.61 8.20
CA ALA A 364 1.40 24.64 7.19
C ALA A 364 2.91 24.80 6.92
N TRP A 365 3.75 24.50 7.91
CA TRP A 365 5.21 24.57 7.86
C TRP A 365 5.83 23.28 7.32
N GLY A 366 5.01 22.27 7.03
CA GLY A 366 5.47 20.98 6.53
C GLY A 366 5.97 20.04 7.62
N ARG A 367 5.67 20.27 8.90
CA ARG A 367 5.95 19.28 9.95
C ARG A 367 5.00 18.10 9.78
N GLU A 368 5.54 16.94 9.48
CA GLU A 368 4.77 15.72 9.28
C GLU A 368 4.23 15.11 10.57
N ARG A 369 3.13 14.34 10.43
CA ARG A 369 2.54 13.49 11.46
C ARG A 369 1.66 12.44 10.80
N VAL A 370 1.28 11.42 11.57
CA VAL A 370 0.18 10.52 11.21
C VAL A 370 -1.12 11.08 11.76
N ASP A 371 -2.18 11.04 10.96
CA ASP A 371 -3.53 11.45 11.35
C ASP A 371 -4.57 10.40 10.91
N ARG A 372 -5.79 10.50 11.43
CA ARG A 372 -6.90 9.61 11.02
C ARG A 372 -7.72 10.26 9.91
N THR A 373 -8.09 9.43 8.94
CA THR A 373 -8.84 9.86 7.75
C THR A 373 -10.19 9.18 7.72
N GLU A 374 -11.23 9.98 7.47
CA GLU A 374 -12.59 9.48 7.35
C GLU A 374 -12.75 8.59 6.11
N ILE A 375 -13.51 7.52 6.26
CA ILE A 375 -13.91 6.62 5.18
C ILE A 375 -15.42 6.73 5.00
N ALA A 376 -15.86 7.00 3.78
CA ALA A 376 -17.29 7.13 3.48
C ALA A 376 -18.06 5.85 3.86
N GLY A 377 -19.11 5.99 4.67
CA GLY A 377 -19.90 4.87 5.20
C GLY A 377 -19.29 4.15 6.42
N TRP A 378 -18.09 4.54 6.88
CA TRP A 378 -17.46 3.96 8.07
C TRP A 378 -17.03 4.99 9.13
N GLY A 379 -16.83 6.26 8.75
CA GLY A 379 -16.34 7.29 9.67
C GLY A 379 -14.82 7.20 9.87
N TRP A 380 -14.32 7.62 11.03
CA TRP A 380 -12.89 7.60 11.36
C TRP A 380 -12.47 6.28 12.00
N GLY A 381 -13.41 5.62 12.68
CA GLY A 381 -13.17 4.41 13.45
C GLY A 381 -14.35 3.44 13.51
N GLY A 382 -15.44 3.71 12.78
CA GLY A 382 -16.65 2.89 12.85
C GLY A 382 -17.51 3.17 14.10
N LYS A 383 -17.37 4.35 14.72
CA LYS A 383 -18.14 4.71 15.92
C LYS A 383 -19.15 5.81 15.57
N LEU A 384 -20.40 5.64 16.03
CA LEU A 384 -21.43 6.67 15.84
C LEU A 384 -21.11 7.88 16.72
N GLY A 385 -21.34 9.09 16.19
CA GLY A 385 -21.10 10.34 16.92
C GLY A 385 -19.63 10.75 17.05
N GLU A 386 -18.75 10.24 16.17
CA GLU A 386 -17.36 10.65 16.11
C GLU A 386 -17.20 12.16 15.88
N TYR A 387 -16.18 12.75 16.53
CA TYR A 387 -15.87 14.16 16.34
C TYR A 387 -15.26 14.40 14.96
N LYS A 388 -15.66 15.49 14.31
CA LYS A 388 -15.16 15.87 12.99
C LYS A 388 -13.72 16.35 13.12
N ARG A 389 -12.81 15.69 12.40
CA ARG A 389 -11.38 16.08 12.36
C ARG A 389 -11.10 17.06 11.22
N LYS A 390 -9.99 17.79 11.34
CA LYS A 390 -9.46 18.61 10.23
C LYS A 390 -9.21 17.70 9.02
N GLY A 391 -9.27 18.28 7.81
CA GLY A 391 -9.01 17.55 6.56
C GLY A 391 -10.14 16.62 6.11
N ARG A 392 -11.31 16.72 6.72
CA ARG A 392 -12.50 16.03 6.26
C ARG A 392 -12.84 16.38 4.80
N ASP A 393 -13.27 15.39 4.02
CA ASP A 393 -13.87 15.63 2.70
C ASP A 393 -15.10 16.55 2.85
N PRO A 394 -15.20 17.66 2.10
CA PRO A 394 -16.32 18.58 2.18
C PRO A 394 -17.68 17.96 1.82
N PHE A 395 -17.70 16.83 1.13
CA PHE A 395 -18.91 16.10 0.76
C PHE A 395 -19.17 14.87 1.64
N ALA A 396 -18.32 14.60 2.63
CA ALA A 396 -18.53 13.49 3.55
C ALA A 396 -19.81 13.68 4.37
N LYS A 397 -20.58 12.61 4.47
CA LYS A 397 -21.78 12.52 5.30
C LYS A 397 -21.40 11.92 6.65
N ASP A 398 -22.03 12.41 7.71
CA ASP A 398 -21.83 11.87 9.06
C ASP A 398 -22.26 10.39 9.08
N LEU A 399 -21.51 9.58 9.83
CA LEU A 399 -21.76 8.15 9.94
C LEU A 399 -23.16 7.90 10.55
N THR A 400 -23.99 7.19 9.82
CA THR A 400 -25.28 6.66 10.31
C THR A 400 -25.20 5.15 10.47
N LYS A 401 -26.07 4.58 11.31
CA LYS A 401 -26.19 3.13 11.47
C LYS A 401 -26.45 2.43 10.14
N GLU A 402 -27.34 2.96 9.32
CA GLU A 402 -27.65 2.44 7.98
C GLU A 402 -26.41 2.46 7.06
N SER A 403 -25.66 3.57 7.04
CA SER A 403 -24.45 3.66 6.21
C SER A 403 -23.35 2.71 6.67
N GLN A 404 -23.26 2.47 7.99
CA GLN A 404 -22.35 1.49 8.58
C GLN A 404 -22.75 0.06 8.20
N GLU A 405 -24.04 -0.29 8.33
CA GLU A 405 -24.57 -1.61 7.95
C GLU A 405 -24.33 -1.87 6.45
N LYS A 406 -24.57 -0.87 5.60
CA LYS A 406 -24.24 -0.93 4.17
C LYS A 406 -22.75 -1.18 3.95
N PHE A 407 -21.87 -0.47 4.65
CA PHE A 407 -20.42 -0.66 4.53
C PHE A 407 -19.98 -2.07 4.94
N VAL A 408 -20.57 -2.62 6.01
CA VAL A 408 -20.30 -3.99 6.47
C VAL A 408 -20.78 -5.03 5.46
N ASP A 409 -21.99 -4.88 4.91
CA ASP A 409 -22.51 -5.78 3.86
C ASP A 409 -21.68 -5.71 2.57
N THR A 410 -21.29 -4.50 2.15
CA THR A 410 -20.34 -4.31 1.05
C THR A 410 -19.03 -5.02 1.32
N GLY A 411 -18.49 -4.92 2.55
CA GLY A 411 -17.29 -5.65 2.99
C GLY A 411 -17.40 -7.15 2.79
N ARG A 412 -18.49 -7.75 3.29
CA ARG A 412 -18.76 -9.18 3.16
C ARG A 412 -18.77 -9.60 1.68
N LYS A 413 -19.54 -8.90 0.84
CA LYS A 413 -19.65 -9.21 -0.60
C LYS A 413 -18.32 -9.04 -1.33
N CYS A 414 -17.55 -7.99 -1.01
CA CYS A 414 -16.21 -7.78 -1.57
C CYS A 414 -15.27 -8.93 -1.22
N TRP A 415 -15.25 -9.39 0.04
CA TRP A 415 -14.42 -10.52 0.43
C TRP A 415 -14.82 -11.82 -0.28
N GLU A 416 -16.13 -12.10 -0.37
CA GLU A 416 -16.67 -13.26 -1.10
C GLU A 416 -16.24 -13.26 -2.57
N GLU A 417 -16.42 -12.14 -3.28
CA GLU A 417 -16.05 -12.03 -4.70
C GLU A 417 -14.54 -12.03 -4.92
N MET A 418 -13.74 -11.43 -4.03
CA MET A 418 -12.28 -11.46 -4.13
C MET A 418 -11.71 -12.87 -3.94
N GLU A 419 -12.22 -13.64 -2.98
CA GLU A 419 -11.80 -15.04 -2.78
C GLU A 419 -12.25 -15.93 -3.92
N LYS A 420 -13.48 -15.76 -4.41
CA LYS A 420 -13.98 -16.46 -5.61
C LYS A 420 -13.08 -16.18 -6.81
N LEU A 421 -12.78 -14.91 -7.09
CA LEU A 421 -11.92 -14.49 -8.19
C LEU A 421 -10.51 -15.10 -8.06
N ARG A 422 -9.93 -15.09 -6.85
CA ARG A 422 -8.64 -15.73 -6.58
C ARG A 422 -8.65 -17.22 -6.93
N ILE A 423 -9.63 -17.97 -6.40
CA ILE A 423 -9.74 -19.42 -6.61
C ILE A 423 -9.93 -19.75 -8.09
N GLU A 424 -10.77 -18.99 -8.79
CA GLU A 424 -10.98 -19.15 -10.23
C GLU A 424 -9.69 -18.94 -11.02
N TRP A 425 -8.96 -17.85 -10.76
CA TRP A 425 -7.69 -17.56 -11.44
C TRP A 425 -6.60 -18.58 -11.12
N GLU A 426 -6.46 -18.98 -9.86
CA GLU A 426 -5.55 -20.07 -9.49
C GLU A 426 -5.86 -21.36 -10.23
N GLY A 427 -7.14 -21.75 -10.27
CA GLY A 427 -7.60 -22.93 -11.01
C GLY A 427 -7.31 -22.83 -12.51
N ARG A 428 -7.51 -21.65 -13.11
CA ARG A 428 -7.19 -21.41 -14.54
C ARG A 428 -5.70 -21.54 -14.82
N LEU A 429 -4.84 -20.91 -14.01
CA LEU A 429 -3.39 -21.00 -14.16
C LEU A 429 -2.87 -22.44 -13.97
N ARG A 430 -3.44 -23.20 -13.02
CA ARG A 430 -3.10 -24.62 -12.80
C ARG A 430 -3.51 -25.48 -14.00
N ARG A 431 -4.75 -25.34 -14.49
CA ARG A 431 -5.23 -26.07 -15.69
C ARG A 431 -4.42 -25.75 -16.95
N ALA A 432 -3.95 -24.52 -17.08
CA ALA A 432 -3.06 -24.09 -18.16
C ALA A 432 -1.62 -24.62 -18.02
N GLY A 433 -1.24 -25.18 -16.87
CA GLY A 433 0.12 -25.64 -16.58
C GLY A 433 1.14 -24.52 -16.49
N VAL A 434 0.70 -23.30 -16.11
CA VAL A 434 1.57 -22.12 -15.94
C VAL A 434 1.63 -21.61 -14.51
N ALA A 435 0.79 -22.16 -13.62
CA ALA A 435 0.85 -21.85 -12.20
C ALA A 435 2.21 -22.23 -11.62
N VAL A 436 2.67 -21.42 -10.65
CA VAL A 436 3.79 -21.79 -9.78
C VAL A 436 3.21 -22.34 -8.50
N GLU A 437 3.40 -23.65 -8.29
CA GLU A 437 2.94 -24.33 -7.09
C GLU A 437 3.70 -23.81 -5.86
N MET A 438 2.94 -23.37 -4.87
CA MET A 438 3.47 -23.04 -3.55
C MET A 438 3.60 -24.35 -2.79
N ASP A 439 4.80 -24.71 -2.36
CA ASP A 439 4.99 -25.90 -1.53
C ASP A 439 4.15 -25.73 -0.25
N GLU A 440 3.41 -26.76 0.17
CA GLU A 440 2.47 -26.71 1.30
C GLU A 440 3.14 -26.20 2.59
#